data_AF-A0A971UAY8-F1
#
_entry.id   AF-A0A971UAY8-F1
#
_cell.length_a   1.000
_cell.length_b   1.000
_cell.length_c   1.000
_cell.angle_alpha   90.00
_cell.angle_beta   90.00
_cell.angle_gamma   90.00
#
_symmetry.space_group_name_H-M   'P 1'
#
loop_
_entity.id
_entity.type
_entity.pdbx_description
1 polymer ?
#
loop_
_entity_poly.entity_id
_entity_poly.type
_entity_poly.pdbx_seq_one_letter_code
_entity_poly.pdbx_strand_id
1 'polypeptide(L)'
;MFANKIVVHYADGRTKKGSTNNFDPGRDIFHLTPPDAPPESLPLEIHLSDLKAVFFVRSFEGHPNFYPRHDGDGANKAIGRRVTVRFKDGETMKGVTTNINPDR
;
A
#
# COMPACT_ATOMS: atom_id res chain seq x y z
N MET A 1 -13.16 -12.84 -13.18
CA MET A 1 -12.87 -11.59 -12.46
C MET A 1 -11.54 -11.79 -11.75
N PHE A 2 -10.51 -10.99 -12.04
CA PHE A 2 -9.19 -11.16 -11.41
C PHE A 2 -9.15 -10.34 -10.12
N ALA A 3 -8.88 -10.99 -8.99
CA ALA A 3 -8.71 -10.32 -7.71
C ALA A 3 -7.26 -9.84 -7.55
N ASN A 4 -7.07 -8.63 -7.02
CA ASN A 4 -5.73 -8.08 -6.79
C ASN A 4 -5.13 -8.74 -5.56
N LYS A 5 -3.91 -9.28 -5.67
CA LYS A 5 -3.15 -9.73 -4.50
C LYS A 5 -2.59 -8.52 -3.79
N ILE A 6 -2.84 -8.45 -2.48
CA ILE A 6 -2.40 -7.35 -1.65
C ILE A 6 -1.78 -7.85 -0.34
N VAL A 7 -0.92 -6.99 0.22
CA VAL A 7 -0.45 -7.09 1.59
C VAL A 7 -0.90 -5.82 2.31
N VAL A 8 -1.67 -5.98 3.38
CA VAL A 8 -2.06 -4.87 4.26
C VAL A 8 -1.09 -4.82 5.43
N HIS A 9 -0.58 -3.63 5.74
CA HIS A 9 0.29 -3.37 6.87
C HIS A 9 -0.43 -2.44 7.84
N TYR A 10 -0.72 -2.96 9.03
CA TYR A 10 -1.41 -2.25 10.10
C TYR A 10 -0.47 -1.25 10.78
N ALA A 11 -1.04 -0.19 11.34
CA ALA A 11 -0.30 0.82 12.09
C ALA A 11 0.42 0.25 13.33
N ASP A 12 -0.03 -0.90 13.84
CA ASP A 12 0.62 -1.64 14.94
C ASP A 12 1.72 -2.60 14.49
N GLY A 13 2.07 -2.61 13.20
CA GLY A 13 3.13 -3.42 12.62
C GLY A 13 2.68 -4.82 12.14
N ARG A 14 1.43 -5.25 12.41
CA ARG A 14 0.93 -6.52 11.87
C ARG A 14 0.78 -6.45 10.35
N THR A 15 0.91 -7.59 9.69
CA THR A 15 0.64 -7.72 8.24
C THR A 15 -0.33 -8.84 7.96
N LYS A 16 -1.25 -8.62 7.01
CA LYS A 16 -2.08 -9.69 6.43
C LYS A 16 -1.93 -9.72 4.92
N LYS A 17 -1.96 -10.92 4.36
CA LYS A 17 -1.87 -11.18 2.92
C LYS A 17 -3.21 -11.71 2.44
N GLY A 18 -3.57 -11.41 1.20
CA GLY A 18 -4.81 -11.90 0.62
C GLY A 18 -5.12 -11.25 -0.71
N SER A 19 -6.35 -11.47 -1.17
CA SER A 19 -6.87 -10.85 -2.38
C SER A 19 -8.01 -9.89 -2.03
N THR A 20 -8.17 -8.86 -2.85
CA THR A 20 -9.27 -7.91 -2.76
C THR A 20 -9.86 -7.61 -4.13
N ASN A 21 -11.14 -7.26 -4.13
CA ASN A 21 -11.93 -6.97 -5.33
C ASN A 21 -12.54 -5.56 -5.26
N ASN A 22 -12.44 -4.89 -4.11
CA ASN A 22 -13.21 -3.70 -3.78
C ASN A 22 -12.42 -2.64 -2.97
N PHE A 23 -11.09 -2.68 -3.03
CA PHE A 23 -10.27 -1.62 -2.45
C PHE A 23 -10.51 -0.28 -3.17
N ASP A 24 -10.90 0.73 -2.40
CA ASP A 24 -11.06 2.11 -2.83
C ASP A 24 -10.49 3.03 -1.74
N PRO A 25 -9.45 3.83 -2.03
CA PRO A 25 -8.86 4.75 -1.05
C PRO A 25 -9.76 5.95 -0.70
N GLY A 26 -10.97 6.04 -1.26
CA GLY A 26 -12.01 7.00 -0.87
C GLY A 26 -13.07 6.42 0.08
N ARG A 27 -13.00 5.13 0.44
CA ARG A 27 -13.91 4.47 1.37
C ARG A 27 -13.19 4.17 2.68
N ASP A 28 -13.93 4.04 3.78
CA ASP A 28 -13.33 3.71 5.08
C ASP A 28 -12.97 2.23 5.23
N ILE A 29 -13.64 1.36 4.45
CA ILE A 29 -13.61 -0.09 4.61
C ILE A 29 -13.47 -0.77 3.25
N PHE A 30 -12.71 -1.86 3.22
CA PHE A 30 -12.68 -2.82 2.12
C PHE A 30 -12.55 -4.25 2.65
N HIS A 31 -12.59 -5.23 1.75
CA HIS A 31 -12.56 -6.64 2.12
C HIS A 31 -11.29 -7.34 1.63
N LEU A 32 -10.76 -8.23 2.47
CA LEU A 32 -9.59 -9.06 2.20
C LEU A 32 -9.95 -10.54 2.34
N THR A 33 -9.78 -11.32 1.29
CA THR A 33 -9.88 -12.78 1.35
C THR A 33 -8.49 -13.38 1.59
N PRO A 34 -8.23 -14.05 2.72
CA PRO A 34 -6.96 -14.72 2.96
C PRO A 34 -6.66 -15.79 1.90
N PRO A 35 -5.39 -16.04 1.56
CA PRO A 35 -5.03 -17.03 0.52
C PRO A 35 -5.46 -18.46 0.88
N ASP A 36 -5.44 -18.80 2.17
CA ASP A 36 -5.77 -20.15 2.67
C ASP A 36 -7.22 -20.25 3.18
N ALA A 37 -8.07 -19.27 2.86
CA ALA A 37 -9.46 -19.28 3.29
C ALA A 37 -10.26 -20.37 2.53
N PRO A 38 -11.03 -21.21 3.23
CA PRO A 38 -12.00 -22.10 2.61
C PRO A 38 -12.97 -21.32 1.69
N PRO A 39 -13.47 -21.91 0.59
CA PRO A 39 -14.35 -21.22 -0.37
C PRO A 39 -15.60 -20.57 0.24
N GLU A 40 -16.13 -21.15 1.30
CA GLU A 40 -17.32 -20.70 2.03
C GLU A 40 -17.02 -19.58 3.06
N SER A 41 -15.76 -19.16 3.20
CA SER A 41 -15.37 -18.20 4.23
C SER A 41 -15.74 -16.78 3.84
N LEU A 42 -16.31 -16.05 4.80
CA LEU A 42 -16.52 -14.61 4.63
C LEU A 42 -15.17 -13.88 4.55
N PRO A 43 -15.01 -12.92 3.63
CA PRO A 43 -13.84 -12.05 3.60
C PRO A 43 -13.68 -11.26 4.91
N LEU A 44 -12.44 -10.96 5.26
CA LEU A 44 -12.12 -10.10 6.40
C LEU A 44 -12.45 -8.65 6.06
N GLU A 45 -13.21 -7.99 6.93
CA GLU A 45 -13.40 -6.54 6.89
C GLU A 45 -12.11 -5.83 7.36
N ILE A 46 -11.67 -4.83 6.60
CA ILE A 46 -10.46 -4.06 6.88
C ILE A 46 -10.81 -2.58 6.89
N HIS A 47 -10.59 -1.92 8.03
CA HIS A 47 -10.69 -0.47 8.16
C HIS A 47 -9.40 0.20 7.70
N LEU A 48 -9.51 1.20 6.82
CA LEU A 48 -8.37 1.99 6.34
C LEU A 48 -7.72 2.80 7.46
N SER A 49 -8.46 3.19 8.50
CA SER A 49 -7.95 3.90 9.69
C SER A 49 -6.91 3.11 10.48
N ASP A 50 -6.97 1.77 10.40
CA ASP A 50 -6.08 0.88 11.14
C ASP A 50 -4.80 0.56 10.36
N LEU A 51 -4.74 0.96 9.09
CA LEU A 51 -3.63 0.65 8.20
C LEU A 51 -2.61 1.78 8.16
N LYS A 52 -1.34 1.38 8.09
CA LYS A 52 -0.25 2.25 7.65
C LYS A 52 -0.10 2.21 6.13
N ALA A 53 -0.28 1.04 5.51
CA ALA A 53 -0.09 0.89 4.07
C ALA A 53 -0.86 -0.29 3.47
N VAL A 54 -1.13 -0.21 2.17
CA VAL A 54 -1.63 -1.30 1.32
C VAL A 54 -0.68 -1.47 0.14
N PHE A 55 -0.11 -2.66 -0.01
CA PHE A 55 0.82 -3.00 -1.09
C PHE A 55 0.15 -3.91 -2.11
N PHE A 56 0.14 -3.52 -3.37
CA PHE A 56 -0.26 -4.39 -4.47
C PHE A 56 0.94 -5.22 -4.92
N VAL A 57 0.78 -6.54 -4.90
CA VAL A 57 1.90 -7.47 -5.14
C VAL A 57 1.56 -8.46 -6.25
N ARG A 58 2.58 -8.95 -6.94
CA ARG A 58 2.43 -10.05 -7.93
C ARG A 58 2.44 -11.42 -7.26
N SER A 59 3.26 -11.59 -6.23
CA SER A 59 3.37 -12.79 -5.39
C SER A 59 3.52 -12.42 -3.91
N PHE A 60 3.24 -13.38 -3.02
CA PHE A 60 3.36 -13.19 -1.57
C PHE A 60 4.75 -13.49 -1.03
N GLU A 61 5.60 -14.23 -1.76
CA GLU A 61 7.01 -14.42 -1.37
C GLU A 61 7.84 -13.16 -1.63
N GLY A 62 7.45 -12.35 -2.62
CA GLY A 62 8.20 -11.16 -3.04
C GLY A 62 9.56 -11.51 -3.65
N HIS A 63 10.47 -10.55 -3.62
CA HIS A 63 11.86 -10.70 -4.06
C HIS A 63 12.80 -10.24 -2.93
N PRO A 64 13.29 -11.16 -2.08
CA PRO A 64 14.08 -10.80 -0.89
C PRO A 64 15.36 -10.00 -1.19
N ASN A 65 15.94 -10.22 -2.37
CA ASN A 65 17.16 -9.55 -2.83
C ASN A 65 16.87 -8.28 -3.66
N PHE A 66 15.63 -7.81 -3.68
CA PHE A 66 15.29 -6.59 -4.39
C PHE A 66 15.73 -5.39 -3.58
N TYR A 67 16.75 -4.69 -4.07
CA TYR A 67 17.13 -3.39 -3.55
C TYR A 67 16.41 -2.32 -4.36
N PRO A 68 15.39 -1.64 -3.79
CA PRO A 68 14.76 -0.53 -4.46
C PRO A 68 15.82 0.53 -4.73
N ARG A 69 16.01 0.85 -6.00
CA ARG A 69 16.85 1.97 -6.39
C ARG A 69 16.13 3.24 -5.97
N HIS A 70 16.55 3.81 -4.85
CA HIS A 70 16.19 5.18 -4.51
C HIS A 70 16.95 6.07 -5.50
N ASP A 71 16.39 6.25 -6.69
CA ASP A 71 16.91 7.16 -7.71
C ASP A 71 16.66 8.61 -7.26
N GLY A 72 17.24 8.98 -6.12
CA GLY A 72 17.28 10.35 -5.61
C GLY A 72 18.27 11.22 -6.39
N ASP A 73 19.19 10.62 -7.16
CA ASP A 73 20.25 11.29 -7.90
C ASP A 73 20.17 11.05 -9.43
N GLY A 74 19.07 10.46 -9.91
CA GLY A 74 18.80 10.37 -11.34
C GLY A 74 18.41 11.74 -11.89
N ALA A 75 19.38 12.44 -12.46
CA ALA A 75 19.29 13.75 -13.12
C ALA A 75 18.35 13.81 -14.36
N ASN A 76 17.25 13.06 -14.39
CA ASN A 76 16.15 13.34 -15.30
C ASN A 76 15.21 14.31 -14.61
N LYS A 77 15.10 15.53 -15.16
CA LYS A 77 14.24 16.64 -14.71
C LYS A 77 12.87 16.14 -14.25
N ALA A 78 12.74 15.80 -12.98
CA ALA A 78 11.49 15.33 -12.42
C ALA A 78 10.50 16.51 -12.49
N ILE A 79 9.48 16.38 -13.35
CA ILE A 79 8.48 17.43 -13.57
C ILE A 79 7.56 17.45 -12.35
N GLY A 80 7.56 18.57 -11.62
CA GLY A 80 6.70 18.78 -10.44
C GLY A 80 7.45 19.37 -9.25
N ARG A 81 6.72 19.57 -8.15
CA ARG A 81 7.28 20.08 -6.89
C ARG A 81 7.89 18.93 -6.10
N ARG A 82 9.14 19.10 -5.67
CA ARG A 82 9.78 18.18 -4.71
C ARG A 82 9.04 18.27 -3.38
N VAL A 83 8.69 17.13 -2.82
CA VAL A 83 7.99 17.00 -1.55
C VAL A 83 8.67 15.97 -0.66
N THR A 84 8.53 16.18 0.64
CA THR A 84 8.88 15.19 1.66
C THR A 84 7.63 14.91 2.48
N VAL A 85 7.21 13.66 2.52
CA VAL A 85 6.11 13.18 3.36
C VAL A 85 6.72 12.57 4.60
N ARG A 86 6.30 13.04 5.77
CA ARG A 86 6.68 12.46 7.07
C ARG A 86 5.48 11.72 7.64
N PHE A 87 5.65 10.43 7.88
CA PHE A 87 4.63 9.56 8.46
C PHE A 87 4.61 9.71 9.99
N LYS A 88 3.52 9.27 10.62
CA LYS A 88 3.30 9.41 12.08
C LYS A 88 4.31 8.63 12.93
N ASP A 89 4.92 7.59 12.36
CA ASP A 89 5.97 6.78 12.97
C ASP A 89 7.39 7.34 12.76
N GLY A 90 7.50 8.50 12.12
CA GLY A 90 8.78 9.18 11.87
C GLY A 90 9.46 8.79 10.56
N GLU A 91 8.92 7.82 9.78
CA GLU A 91 9.45 7.54 8.44
C GLU A 91 9.29 8.75 7.52
N THR A 92 10.22 8.91 6.57
CA THR A 92 10.15 9.97 5.56
C THR A 92 10.28 9.44 4.16
N MET A 93 9.37 9.85 3.27
CA MET A 93 9.45 9.60 1.83
C MET A 93 9.70 10.89 1.07
N LYS A 94 10.68 10.87 0.17
CA LYS A 94 10.99 11.98 -0.74
C LYS A 94 10.48 11.63 -2.13
N GLY A 95 9.89 12.61 -2.81
CA GLY A 95 9.37 12.42 -4.16
C GLY A 95 9.09 13.72 -4.87
N VAL A 96 8.42 13.62 -6.02
CA VAL A 96 7.87 14.76 -6.75
C VAL A 96 6.37 14.58 -6.92
N THR A 97 5.63 15.68 -6.89
CA THR A 97 4.20 15.67 -7.21
C THR A 97 3.84 16.86 -8.09
N THR A 98 2.85 16.68 -8.95
CA THR A 98 2.27 17.75 -9.78
C THR A 98 1.18 18.52 -9.05
N ASN A 99 0.56 17.90 -8.04
CA ASN A 99 -0.48 18.52 -7.23
C ASN A 99 -0.43 18.02 -5.77
N ILE A 100 -0.87 18.85 -4.83
CA ILE A 100 -1.02 18.47 -3.42
C ILE A 100 -2.47 18.78 -3.06
N ASN A 101 -3.19 17.77 -2.60
CA ASN A 101 -4.46 17.98 -1.92
C ASN A 101 -4.19 17.90 -0.42
N PRO A 102 -4.19 19.01 0.34
CA PRO A 102 -3.89 18.96 1.77
C PRO A 102 -4.96 18.22 2.59
N ASP A 103 -6.16 18.05 2.04
CA ASP A 103 -7.27 17.33 2.67
C ASP A 103 -7.19 15.81 2.44
N ARG A 104 -6.13 15.31 1.77
CA ARG A 104 -5.93 13.88 1.46
C ARG A 104 -4.46 13.47 1.51
#